data_AF-A0AAF6C0E7-F1
#
_entry.id   AF-A0AAF6C0E7-F1
#
_cell.length_a   1.000
_cell.length_b   1.000
_cell.length_c   1.000
_cell.angle_alpha   90.00
_cell.angle_beta   90.00
_cell.angle_gamma   90.00
#
_symmetry.space_group_name_H-M   'P 1'
#
loop_
_entity.id
_entity.type
_entity.pdbx_description
1 polymer ?
#
loop_
_entity_poly.entity_id
_entity_poly.type
_entity_poly.pdbx_seq_one_letter_code
_entity_poly.pdbx_strand_id
1 'polypeptide(L)'
;MMASAHLVAAFVIFAFFSEIPRTSAQSNVNDYFDQMEADVKELARKLGEIFSSPCGNDPSCPNGCSQSMCQQLANNLPISYINASASDLYNCTKAKFPASNVCPSIQVTRSNSSVTYFSYGGQDQPSDVESSSICRTQLLDETFQNVSSKVNYYLDYYVGLIDGTRRAYPGREEQQDSCLLYDSRIRPWYSGAITYPNHLVILVDIGHSMTDPLKTAPSGLDTKLHAAQNFSLALLSTAYKDNYINVVSFGGAQNDSYTRSLQVGFNYDNPSIHKELATLNLKILNFTNQTSVLNTDVTAFVTGLNTTLRAFSDSTLPNAQLYNLSKNIVLFTDGSFASQDILNDPSVVAAIAELQANNVNLFVYSDELSVGLQSLTAEMNGSYTVWASNDNPLHEMRSYFGYLAASHRNLFNDTPFWIDNYRDAYNISDIITVSMPAFDQDKFVGVAAIDVPFPQLPRDDMNNLGQRRTTRDNTLESASSSTRASSVPPIFDDYNCGTSGSMCQGPPQESFNKEAFQDRKCRNLCADQEDNKVKEIVIGTVVGAIFAAAVFGTGAFLCMRRRKKEARERGSSGTTNVDARITGVQEEAKKPPSETWGDPL
;
A
#
# COMPACT_ATOMS: atom_id res chain seq x y z
N MET A 1 -26.74 -35.75 -49.22
CA MET A 1 -25.32 -35.41 -49.44
C MET A 1 -25.19 -33.91 -49.74
N MET A 2 -25.20 -33.04 -48.71
CA MET A 2 -24.82 -31.62 -48.82
C MET A 2 -24.83 -30.92 -47.44
N ALA A 3 -24.44 -31.63 -46.37
CA ALA A 3 -24.42 -31.08 -45.01
C ALA A 3 -23.11 -31.32 -44.25
N SER A 4 -22.08 -31.87 -44.92
CA SER A 4 -20.82 -32.27 -44.27
C SER A 4 -19.60 -31.41 -44.68
N ALA A 5 -19.78 -30.43 -45.57
CA ALA A 5 -18.65 -29.63 -46.08
C ALA A 5 -18.42 -28.31 -45.33
N HIS A 6 -19.43 -27.76 -44.64
CA HIS A 6 -19.30 -26.47 -43.95
C HIS A 6 -18.76 -26.57 -42.51
N LEU A 7 -18.75 -27.76 -41.91
CA LEU A 7 -18.23 -27.96 -40.56
C LEU A 7 -16.70 -28.12 -40.51
N VAL A 8 -16.08 -28.54 -41.62
CA VAL A 8 -14.62 -28.68 -41.73
C VAL A 8 -13.95 -27.34 -42.04
N ALA A 9 -14.63 -26.42 -42.74
CA ALA A 9 -14.10 -25.09 -43.03
C ALA A 9 -14.03 -24.17 -41.78
N ALA A 10 -14.93 -24.36 -40.80
CA ALA A 10 -14.91 -23.60 -39.55
C ALA A 10 -13.77 -24.01 -38.59
N PHE A 11 -13.35 -25.27 -38.64
CA PHE A 11 -12.22 -25.77 -37.82
C PHE A 11 -10.85 -25.39 -38.39
N VAL A 12 -10.72 -25.23 -39.72
CA VAL A 12 -9.45 -24.82 -40.32
C VAL A 12 -9.19 -23.32 -40.14
N ILE A 13 -10.23 -22.48 -40.08
CA ILE A 13 -10.05 -21.04 -39.82
C ILE A 13 -9.71 -20.74 -38.35
N PHE A 14 -10.12 -21.59 -37.40
CA PHE A 14 -9.72 -21.47 -35.99
C PHE A 14 -8.28 -21.94 -35.70
N ALA A 15 -7.68 -22.74 -36.59
CA ALA A 15 -6.29 -23.19 -36.45
C ALA A 15 -5.26 -22.21 -37.01
N PHE A 16 -5.69 -21.16 -37.73
CA PHE A 16 -4.79 -20.15 -38.33
C PHE A 16 -4.73 -18.81 -37.58
N PHE A 17 -5.38 -18.69 -36.42
CA PHE A 17 -5.33 -17.48 -35.57
C PHE A 17 -4.65 -17.68 -34.20
N SER A 18 -3.96 -18.81 -33.96
CA SER A 18 -3.22 -19.06 -32.71
C SER A 18 -1.70 -18.93 -32.81
N GLU A 19 -1.16 -18.52 -33.95
CA GLU A 19 0.26 -18.14 -34.04
C GLU A 19 0.35 -16.61 -34.17
N ILE A 20 0.24 -15.94 -33.01
CA ILE A 20 0.95 -14.68 -32.83
C ILE A 20 2.42 -15.04 -33.09
N PRO A 21 3.12 -14.40 -34.04
CA PRO A 21 4.54 -14.61 -34.19
C PRO A 21 5.20 -14.16 -32.89
N ARG A 22 5.54 -15.14 -32.03
CA ARG A 22 6.57 -14.98 -31.02
C ARG A 22 7.87 -14.79 -31.79
N THR A 23 8.14 -13.56 -32.22
CA THR A 23 9.51 -13.10 -32.40
C THR A 23 10.11 -13.02 -31.00
N SER A 24 10.43 -14.18 -30.42
CA SER A 24 11.30 -14.29 -29.27
C SER A 24 12.71 -13.99 -29.79
N ALA A 25 13.07 -12.72 -29.81
CA ALA A 25 14.38 -12.39 -29.29
C ALA A 25 14.32 -12.82 -27.82
N GLN A 26 14.70 -14.07 -27.57
CA GLN A 26 14.86 -14.63 -26.26
C GLN A 26 16.08 -13.91 -25.69
N SER A 27 15.87 -12.69 -25.17
CA SER A 27 16.87 -12.03 -24.33
C SER A 27 17.21 -13.04 -23.26
N ASN A 28 18.50 -13.26 -23.02
CA ASN A 28 18.92 -14.20 -22.01
C ASN A 28 18.24 -13.78 -20.69
N VAL A 29 17.68 -14.73 -19.94
CA VAL A 29 16.88 -14.42 -18.73
C VAL A 29 17.67 -13.58 -17.72
N ASN A 30 19.00 -13.77 -17.68
CA ASN A 30 19.89 -12.92 -16.90
C ASN A 30 19.83 -11.47 -17.38
N ASP A 31 19.79 -11.22 -18.69
CA ASP A 31 19.66 -9.88 -19.27
C ASP A 31 18.38 -9.18 -18.79
N TYR A 32 17.28 -9.90 -18.53
CA TYR A 32 16.04 -9.28 -18.05
C TYR A 32 16.18 -8.76 -16.62
N PHE A 33 16.60 -9.60 -15.67
CA PHE A 33 16.80 -9.16 -14.29
C PHE A 33 17.94 -8.15 -14.17
N ASP A 34 19.03 -8.34 -14.94
CA ASP A 34 20.14 -7.38 -15.00
C ASP A 34 19.67 -6.03 -15.55
N GLN A 35 18.75 -6.03 -16.52
CA GLN A 35 18.13 -4.81 -17.04
C GLN A 35 17.27 -4.12 -15.97
N MET A 36 16.44 -4.86 -15.23
CA MET A 36 15.63 -4.30 -14.13
C MET A 36 16.50 -3.73 -13.01
N GLU A 37 17.59 -4.42 -12.66
CA GLU A 37 18.58 -3.95 -11.70
C GLU A 37 19.31 -2.69 -12.19
N ALA A 38 19.66 -2.62 -13.48
CA ALA A 38 20.27 -1.43 -14.06
C ALA A 38 19.29 -0.24 -14.10
N ASP A 39 18.02 -0.49 -14.41
CA ASP A 39 17.00 0.55 -14.49
C ASP A 39 16.63 1.12 -13.12
N VAL A 40 16.49 0.28 -12.09
CA VAL A 40 16.23 0.77 -10.73
C VAL A 40 17.43 1.52 -10.15
N LYS A 41 18.66 1.11 -10.48
CA LYS A 41 19.88 1.88 -10.14
C LYS A 41 19.87 3.24 -10.79
N GLU A 42 19.52 3.32 -12.07
CA GLU A 42 19.46 4.59 -12.80
C GLU A 42 18.41 5.53 -12.21
N LEU A 43 17.23 5.00 -11.85
CA LEU A 43 16.19 5.77 -11.16
C LEU A 43 16.66 6.27 -9.79
N ALA A 44 17.26 5.42 -8.96
CA ALA A 44 17.77 5.81 -7.64
C ALA A 44 18.89 6.85 -7.73
N ARG A 45 19.81 6.68 -8.68
CA ARG A 45 20.89 7.62 -8.97
C ARG A 45 20.33 8.98 -9.39
N LYS A 46 19.38 9.01 -10.33
CA LYS A 46 18.78 10.25 -10.79
C LYS A 46 17.98 10.95 -9.69
N LEU A 47 17.28 10.18 -8.86
CA LEU A 47 16.59 10.72 -7.70
C LEU A 47 17.57 11.42 -6.74
N GLY A 48 18.72 10.82 -6.45
CA GLY A 48 19.78 11.46 -5.67
C GLY A 48 20.26 12.78 -6.26
N GLU A 49 20.55 12.83 -7.56
CA GLU A 49 21.02 14.05 -8.25
C GLU A 49 20.03 15.22 -8.17
N ILE A 50 18.73 14.92 -8.24
CA ILE A 50 17.67 15.95 -8.19
C ILE A 50 17.67 16.68 -6.84
N PHE A 51 18.06 15.99 -5.78
CA PHE A 51 18.10 16.54 -4.42
C PHE A 51 19.45 17.21 -4.08
N SER A 52 20.49 17.02 -4.88
CA SER A 52 21.79 17.70 -4.74
C SER A 52 21.76 19.22 -4.94
N SER A 53 20.72 19.77 -5.57
CA SER A 53 20.60 21.20 -5.81
C SER A 53 19.92 21.92 -4.62
N PRO A 54 20.54 22.98 -4.04
CA PRO A 54 19.95 23.73 -2.93
C PRO A 54 18.56 24.29 -3.28
N CYS A 55 17.68 24.36 -2.28
CA CYS A 55 16.36 24.97 -2.46
C CYS A 55 16.50 26.46 -2.77
N GLY A 56 16.09 26.89 -3.96
CA GLY A 56 16.07 28.30 -4.33
C GLY A 56 15.91 28.47 -5.84
N ASN A 57 14.73 28.89 -6.26
CA ASN A 57 14.32 29.00 -7.67
C ASN A 57 14.55 27.69 -8.44
N ASP A 58 14.00 26.57 -7.97
CA ASP A 58 13.99 25.38 -8.82
C ASP A 58 13.23 25.74 -10.12
N PRO A 59 13.92 25.81 -11.28
CA PRO A 59 13.29 26.16 -12.54
C PRO A 59 12.25 25.12 -12.97
N SER A 60 12.23 23.94 -12.31
CA SER A 60 11.26 22.88 -12.56
C SER A 60 9.85 23.27 -12.15
N CYS A 61 9.65 24.24 -11.24
CA CYS A 61 8.30 24.59 -10.76
C CYS A 61 8.06 26.10 -10.51
N PRO A 62 8.19 26.97 -11.52
CA PRO A 62 8.05 28.42 -11.38
C PRO A 62 6.61 28.92 -11.11
N ASN A 63 5.58 28.08 -11.38
CA ASN A 63 4.16 28.45 -11.25
C ASN A 63 3.38 27.54 -10.29
N GLY A 64 4.10 26.86 -9.41
CA GLY A 64 3.55 25.85 -8.52
C GLY A 64 3.24 24.52 -9.21
N CYS A 65 3.23 23.45 -8.42
CA CYS A 65 2.94 22.09 -8.82
C CYS A 65 1.46 21.97 -9.23
N SER A 66 1.20 21.61 -10.48
CA SER A 66 -0.15 21.46 -11.05
C SER A 66 -0.80 20.10 -10.80
N GLN A 67 -0.08 19.16 -10.17
CA GLN A 67 -0.54 17.80 -9.95
C GLN A 67 -1.22 17.68 -8.58
N SER A 68 -2.52 17.43 -8.58
CA SER A 68 -3.26 17.08 -7.36
C SER A 68 -3.17 15.59 -7.08
N MET A 69 -3.30 15.21 -5.81
CA MET A 69 -3.33 13.80 -5.41
C MET A 69 -4.50 13.07 -6.08
N CYS A 70 -4.28 11.82 -6.49
CA CYS A 70 -5.32 10.96 -7.06
C CYS A 70 -6.05 11.59 -8.28
N GLN A 71 -5.40 12.49 -9.02
CA GLN A 71 -6.06 13.24 -10.08
C GLN A 71 -6.53 12.33 -11.22
N GLN A 72 -7.70 12.65 -11.77
CA GLN A 72 -8.17 12.06 -13.03
C GLN A 72 -7.18 12.35 -14.15
N LEU A 73 -6.93 11.36 -15.01
CA LEU A 73 -6.12 11.59 -16.20
C LEU A 73 -6.80 12.64 -17.08
N ALA A 74 -6.11 13.75 -17.34
CA ALA A 74 -6.66 14.83 -18.14
C ALA A 74 -7.00 14.36 -19.57
N ASN A 75 -8.17 14.74 -20.07
CA ASN A 75 -8.70 14.30 -21.37
C ASN A 75 -7.82 14.68 -22.59
N ASN A 76 -6.88 15.62 -22.40
CA ASN A 76 -5.95 16.08 -23.43
C ASN A 76 -4.61 15.32 -23.46
N LEU A 77 -4.39 14.39 -22.54
CA LEU A 77 -3.17 13.57 -22.53
C LEU A 77 -3.29 12.38 -23.50
N PRO A 78 -2.18 11.93 -24.11
CA PRO A 78 -2.15 10.71 -24.90
C PRO A 78 -2.44 9.48 -24.01
N ILE A 79 -3.70 9.03 -24.05
CA ILE A 79 -4.14 7.87 -23.27
C ILE A 79 -3.73 6.58 -23.98
N SER A 80 -3.06 5.70 -23.24
CA SER A 80 -2.78 4.32 -23.63
C SER A 80 -3.59 3.35 -22.77
N TYR A 81 -3.86 2.16 -23.30
CA TYR A 81 -4.54 1.08 -22.56
C TYR A 81 -3.61 -0.11 -22.45
N ILE A 82 -3.44 -0.61 -21.23
CA ILE A 82 -2.68 -1.83 -20.96
C ILE A 82 -3.66 -2.94 -20.64
N ASN A 83 -3.51 -4.06 -21.34
CA ASN A 83 -4.30 -5.26 -21.05
C ASN A 83 -3.95 -5.76 -19.65
N ALA A 84 -4.96 -5.88 -18.80
CA ALA A 84 -4.78 -6.45 -17.47
C ALA A 84 -5.20 -7.93 -17.52
N SER A 85 -4.43 -8.77 -16.84
CA SER A 85 -4.59 -10.23 -16.89
C SER A 85 -5.97 -10.65 -16.33
N ALA A 86 -6.63 -11.65 -16.91
CA ALA A 86 -8.02 -11.95 -16.58
C ALA A 86 -8.27 -12.45 -15.14
N SER A 87 -7.22 -12.82 -14.38
CA SER A 87 -7.32 -13.29 -13.00
C SER A 87 -7.33 -12.17 -11.95
N ASP A 88 -7.11 -10.93 -12.38
CA ASP A 88 -6.39 -9.94 -11.57
C ASP A 88 -7.13 -8.59 -11.42
N LEU A 89 -8.43 -8.51 -11.70
CA LEU A 89 -9.14 -7.21 -11.74
C LEU A 89 -10.40 -7.11 -10.89
N TYR A 90 -10.55 -5.90 -10.36
CA TYR A 90 -11.71 -5.34 -9.69
C TYR A 90 -13.03 -5.85 -10.29
N ASN A 91 -13.90 -6.37 -9.43
CA ASN A 91 -15.26 -6.75 -9.81
C ASN A 91 -16.03 -5.51 -10.28
N CYS A 92 -16.28 -5.39 -11.59
CA CYS A 92 -17.40 -4.58 -12.02
C CYS A 92 -18.68 -5.18 -11.39
N THR A 93 -19.55 -4.33 -10.85
CA THR A 93 -20.77 -4.77 -10.16
C THR A 93 -21.56 -5.71 -11.09
N LYS A 94 -22.10 -6.80 -10.52
CA LYS A 94 -22.62 -8.03 -11.15
C LYS A 94 -23.63 -7.88 -12.31
N ALA A 95 -23.99 -6.68 -12.75
CA ALA A 95 -25.12 -6.47 -13.65
C ALA A 95 -24.83 -6.75 -15.15
N LYS A 96 -23.57 -6.90 -15.59
CA LYS A 96 -23.28 -6.75 -17.05
C LYS A 96 -22.46 -7.81 -17.79
N PHE A 97 -21.78 -8.73 -17.12
CA PHE A 97 -21.04 -9.80 -17.81
C PHE A 97 -21.18 -11.13 -17.06
N PRO A 98 -22.04 -12.06 -17.51
CA PRO A 98 -22.24 -13.34 -16.81
C PRO A 98 -21.06 -14.32 -16.92
N ALA A 99 -19.97 -13.97 -17.62
CA ALA A 99 -18.81 -14.85 -17.83
C ALA A 99 -17.44 -14.29 -17.37
N SER A 100 -17.29 -12.97 -17.16
CA SER A 100 -16.05 -12.40 -16.61
C SER A 100 -16.29 -10.97 -16.08
N ASN A 101 -16.43 -10.80 -14.76
CA ASN A 101 -16.57 -9.51 -14.07
C ASN A 101 -15.25 -8.71 -14.05
N VAL A 102 -14.48 -8.71 -15.13
CA VAL A 102 -13.06 -8.36 -15.14
C VAL A 102 -12.83 -7.18 -16.09
N CYS A 103 -12.16 -6.15 -15.59
CA CYS A 103 -11.71 -5.01 -16.38
C CYS A 103 -10.60 -5.43 -17.36
N PRO A 104 -10.80 -5.51 -18.69
CA PRO A 104 -9.81 -6.12 -19.58
C PRO A 104 -8.57 -5.23 -19.81
N SER A 105 -8.65 -3.94 -19.50
CA SER A 105 -7.55 -3.00 -19.70
C SER A 105 -7.64 -1.81 -18.75
N ILE A 106 -6.49 -1.31 -18.29
CA ILE A 106 -6.37 -0.12 -17.44
C ILE A 106 -5.92 1.08 -18.28
N GLN A 107 -6.54 2.24 -18.04
CA GLN A 107 -6.16 3.51 -18.65
C GLN A 107 -4.91 4.12 -18.00
N VAL A 108 -3.90 4.47 -18.81
CA VAL A 108 -2.67 5.14 -18.37
C VAL A 108 -2.26 6.26 -19.31
N THR A 109 -1.35 7.12 -18.86
CA THR A 109 -0.59 8.07 -19.70
C THR A 109 0.91 7.74 -19.66
N ARG A 110 1.53 7.63 -20.83
CA ARG A 110 3.00 7.46 -20.94
C ARG A 110 3.73 8.80 -21.00
N SER A 111 3.01 9.91 -21.06
CA SER A 111 3.60 11.24 -21.13
C SER A 111 4.09 11.74 -19.78
N ASN A 112 3.45 11.32 -18.69
CA ASN A 112 3.73 11.84 -17.34
C ASN A 112 3.55 10.75 -16.28
N SER A 113 4.18 10.93 -15.13
CA SER A 113 3.91 10.16 -13.92
C SER A 113 2.74 10.72 -13.11
N SER A 114 2.16 9.88 -12.25
CA SER A 114 1.19 10.25 -11.21
C SER A 114 1.90 10.45 -9.86
N VAL A 115 1.23 11.17 -8.96
CA VAL A 115 1.76 11.51 -7.63
C VAL A 115 0.75 11.16 -6.55
N THR A 116 1.27 10.63 -5.45
CA THR A 116 0.55 10.52 -4.17
C THR A 116 1.41 11.10 -3.06
N TYR A 117 0.83 11.68 -2.02
CA TYR A 117 1.56 12.17 -0.85
C TYR A 117 0.81 11.78 0.41
N PHE A 118 1.47 11.93 1.55
CA PHE A 118 0.92 11.47 2.80
C PHE A 118 -0.15 12.47 3.29
N SER A 119 -1.38 12.00 3.48
CA SER A 119 -2.49 12.85 3.91
C SER A 119 -3.09 12.31 5.21
N TYR A 120 -2.66 12.86 6.34
CA TYR A 120 -3.29 12.54 7.62
C TYR A 120 -4.67 13.20 7.70
N GLY A 121 -5.72 12.40 7.89
CA GLY A 121 -7.09 12.91 8.05
C GLY A 121 -7.71 13.50 6.77
N GLY A 122 -7.14 13.23 5.59
CA GLY A 122 -7.72 13.68 4.32
C GLY A 122 -7.48 15.17 4.05
N GLN A 123 -6.34 15.72 4.47
CA GLN A 123 -5.91 17.04 4.01
C GLN A 123 -5.82 17.08 2.47
N ASP A 124 -6.49 18.05 1.88
CA ASP A 124 -6.56 18.24 0.43
C ASP A 124 -5.27 18.84 -0.16
N GLN A 125 -4.31 19.29 0.67
CA GLN A 125 -3.11 20.01 0.23
C GLN A 125 -1.84 19.39 0.82
N PRO A 126 -0.75 19.30 0.04
CA PRO A 126 0.55 18.83 0.53
C PRO A 126 1.19 19.88 1.46
N SER A 127 1.97 19.41 2.43
CA SER A 127 2.86 20.25 3.24
C SER A 127 3.96 20.91 2.38
N ASP A 128 4.74 21.85 2.94
CA ASP A 128 5.85 22.49 2.22
C ASP A 128 6.93 21.48 1.81
N VAL A 129 7.21 20.49 2.66
CA VAL A 129 8.18 19.43 2.39
C VAL A 129 7.70 18.56 1.23
N GLU A 130 6.46 18.08 1.29
CA GLU A 130 5.85 17.28 0.23
C GLU A 130 5.74 18.08 -1.07
N SER A 131 5.41 19.36 -0.99
CA SER A 131 5.36 20.26 -2.15
C SER A 131 6.70 20.33 -2.88
N SER A 132 7.79 20.54 -2.13
CA SER A 132 9.15 20.54 -2.67
C SER A 132 9.48 19.20 -3.36
N SER A 133 9.15 18.09 -2.70
CA SER A 133 9.32 16.74 -3.22
C SER A 133 8.55 16.47 -4.52
N ILE A 134 7.28 16.85 -4.58
CA ILE A 134 6.43 16.70 -5.77
C ILE A 134 7.04 17.48 -6.93
N CYS A 135 7.48 18.71 -6.70
CA CYS A 135 7.98 19.60 -7.74
C CYS A 135 9.33 19.09 -8.29
N ARG A 136 10.29 18.77 -7.42
CA ARG A 136 11.60 18.24 -7.80
C ARG A 136 11.51 16.95 -8.61
N THR A 137 10.66 16.02 -8.18
CA THR A 137 10.56 14.69 -8.79
C THR A 137 9.91 14.70 -10.18
N GLN A 138 9.34 15.81 -10.65
CA GLN A 138 8.87 15.93 -12.05
C GLN A 138 10.02 15.69 -13.04
N LEU A 139 11.26 16.02 -12.66
CA LEU A 139 12.46 15.78 -13.46
C LEU A 139 12.76 14.29 -13.69
N LEU A 140 12.05 13.37 -13.02
CA LEU A 140 12.14 11.94 -13.26
C LEU A 140 11.34 11.46 -14.47
N ASP A 141 10.38 12.25 -15.00
CA ASP A 141 9.51 11.80 -16.11
C ASP A 141 10.32 11.36 -17.34
N GLU A 142 11.37 12.08 -17.70
CA GLU A 142 12.27 11.69 -18.80
C GLU A 142 13.00 10.38 -18.48
N THR A 143 13.44 10.20 -17.24
CA THR A 143 14.15 8.97 -16.83
C THR A 143 13.22 7.78 -16.84
N PHE A 144 11.98 7.94 -16.35
CA PHE A 144 10.94 6.93 -16.42
C PHE A 144 10.63 6.51 -17.86
N GLN A 145 10.46 7.47 -18.77
CA GLN A 145 10.23 7.19 -20.19
C GLN A 145 11.41 6.42 -20.80
N ASN A 146 12.64 6.83 -20.49
CA ASN A 146 13.85 6.18 -20.99
C ASN A 146 13.99 4.74 -20.50
N VAL A 147 13.85 4.48 -19.19
CA VAL A 147 13.98 3.11 -18.65
C VAL A 147 12.82 2.21 -19.09
N SER A 148 11.58 2.72 -19.08
CA SER A 148 10.41 1.93 -19.48
C SER A 148 10.40 1.57 -20.97
N SER A 149 11.07 2.33 -21.82
CA SER A 149 11.19 2.03 -23.26
C SER A 149 12.10 0.84 -23.58
N LYS A 150 12.93 0.38 -22.63
CA LYS A 150 13.88 -0.71 -22.83
C LYS A 150 13.23 -2.10 -22.76
N VAL A 151 12.04 -2.19 -22.17
CA VAL A 151 11.28 -3.43 -22.04
C VAL A 151 9.97 -3.35 -22.80
N ASN A 152 9.56 -4.47 -23.39
CA ASN A 152 8.31 -4.57 -24.15
C ASN A 152 7.09 -4.88 -23.27
N TYR A 153 7.27 -5.04 -21.96
CA TYR A 153 6.21 -5.36 -21.00
C TYR A 153 5.80 -4.12 -20.22
N TYR A 154 4.54 -4.13 -19.76
CA TYR A 154 4.09 -3.14 -18.81
C TYR A 154 4.65 -3.45 -17.43
N LEU A 155 5.33 -2.47 -16.84
CA LEU A 155 5.83 -2.51 -15.47
C LEU A 155 5.49 -1.19 -14.80
N ASP A 156 5.27 -1.24 -13.48
CA ASP A 156 5.14 -0.04 -12.66
C ASP A 156 6.52 0.37 -12.16
N TYR A 157 6.91 1.60 -12.48
CA TYR A 157 8.14 2.23 -12.00
C TYR A 157 7.74 3.30 -11.01
N TYR A 158 8.37 3.35 -9.84
CA TYR A 158 8.02 4.38 -8.88
C TYR A 158 9.17 4.72 -7.96
N VAL A 159 9.09 5.92 -7.39
CA VAL A 159 9.95 6.38 -6.31
C VAL A 159 9.08 6.77 -5.12
N GLY A 160 9.51 6.39 -3.92
CA GLY A 160 8.93 6.86 -2.66
C GLY A 160 9.96 7.68 -1.92
N LEU A 161 9.55 8.79 -1.34
CA LEU A 161 10.41 9.72 -0.61
C LEU A 161 10.22 9.56 0.89
N ILE A 162 11.18 10.07 1.66
CA ILE A 162 11.17 9.98 3.13
C ILE A 162 10.02 10.75 3.79
N ASP A 163 9.44 11.72 3.08
CA ASP A 163 8.23 12.43 3.51
C ASP A 163 6.92 11.68 3.21
N GLY A 164 6.98 10.53 2.53
CA GLY A 164 5.80 9.75 2.14
C GLY A 164 5.27 10.06 0.74
N THR A 165 5.80 11.09 0.07
CA THR A 165 5.51 11.38 -1.34
C THR A 165 5.94 10.20 -2.21
N ARG A 166 5.10 9.82 -3.16
CA ARG A 166 5.39 8.83 -4.19
C ARG A 166 5.11 9.41 -5.56
N ARG A 167 5.99 9.09 -6.51
CA ARG A 167 5.77 9.33 -7.94
C ARG A 167 5.82 8.00 -8.68
N ALA A 168 4.81 7.73 -9.51
CA ALA A 168 4.65 6.45 -10.20
C ALA A 168 4.45 6.64 -11.71
N TYR A 169 5.07 5.78 -12.51
CA TYR A 169 5.04 5.78 -13.95
C TYR A 169 4.70 4.38 -14.50
N PRO A 170 3.90 4.28 -15.57
CA PRO A 170 3.19 5.39 -16.23
C PRO A 170 2.08 5.96 -15.35
N GLY A 171 1.76 7.24 -15.55
CA GLY A 171 0.75 7.92 -14.77
C GLY A 171 -0.62 7.28 -14.97
N ARG A 172 -1.37 7.11 -13.87
CA ARG A 172 -2.72 6.56 -13.89
C ARG A 172 -3.62 7.22 -12.84
N GLU A 173 -4.92 7.13 -13.06
CA GLU A 173 -5.91 7.46 -12.04
C GLU A 173 -5.95 6.35 -10.98
N GLU A 174 -6.00 6.72 -9.71
CA GLU A 174 -6.10 5.80 -8.58
C GLU A 174 -7.43 5.99 -7.84
N GLN A 175 -7.92 4.91 -7.23
CA GLN A 175 -9.13 4.98 -6.43
C GLN A 175 -8.84 5.88 -5.23
N GLN A 176 -9.66 6.93 -5.06
CA GLN A 176 -9.45 7.96 -4.05
C GLN A 176 -9.20 7.38 -2.65
N ASP A 177 -10.04 6.46 -2.17
CA ASP A 177 -9.86 5.86 -0.83
C ASP A 177 -8.53 5.11 -0.66
N SER A 178 -8.10 4.38 -1.70
CA SER A 178 -6.84 3.63 -1.66
C SER A 178 -5.62 4.52 -1.81
N CYS A 179 -5.76 5.59 -2.59
CA CYS A 179 -4.72 6.58 -2.86
C CYS A 179 -4.46 7.48 -1.64
N LEU A 180 -5.52 7.90 -0.94
CA LEU A 180 -5.43 8.71 0.29
C LEU A 180 -4.75 7.99 1.45
N LEU A 181 -4.82 6.65 1.47
CA LEU A 181 -4.22 5.81 2.51
C LEU A 181 -2.87 5.23 2.09
N TYR A 182 -2.37 5.57 0.90
CA TYR A 182 -1.11 5.03 0.42
C TYR A 182 0.07 5.78 1.04
N ASP A 183 0.89 5.07 1.82
CA ASP A 183 2.21 5.52 2.24
C ASP A 183 3.26 4.53 1.71
N SER A 184 4.29 5.04 1.02
CA SER A 184 5.39 4.20 0.51
C SER A 184 6.21 3.58 1.63
N ARG A 185 6.37 4.27 2.75
CA ARG A 185 7.31 3.93 3.84
C ARG A 185 6.90 2.70 4.65
N ILE A 186 5.63 2.31 4.56
CA ILE A 186 5.08 1.09 5.17
C ILE A 186 4.98 -0.07 4.17
N ARG A 187 5.50 0.10 2.95
CA ARG A 187 5.47 -0.93 1.91
C ARG A 187 6.74 -1.78 1.97
N PRO A 188 6.65 -3.09 1.68
CA PRO A 188 7.80 -4.00 1.71
C PRO A 188 8.95 -3.53 0.84
N TRP A 189 8.65 -2.98 -0.34
CA TRP A 189 9.67 -2.53 -1.28
C TRP A 189 10.49 -1.36 -0.76
N TYR A 190 9.88 -0.52 0.08
CA TYR A 190 10.56 0.59 0.72
C TYR A 190 11.36 0.09 1.92
N SER A 191 10.69 -0.52 2.91
CA SER A 191 11.34 -1.01 4.13
C SER A 191 12.44 -2.02 3.79
N GLY A 192 12.18 -2.97 2.89
CA GLY A 192 13.14 -4.00 2.48
C GLY A 192 14.36 -3.46 1.72
N ALA A 193 14.28 -2.27 1.11
CA ALA A 193 15.42 -1.64 0.45
C ALA A 193 16.34 -0.89 1.41
N ILE A 194 15.84 -0.57 2.61
CA ILE A 194 16.57 0.24 3.59
C ILE A 194 16.90 -0.54 4.86
N THR A 195 16.25 -1.67 5.11
CA THR A 195 16.44 -2.45 6.33
C THR A 195 17.12 -3.78 6.06
N TYR A 196 17.80 -4.27 7.08
CA TYR A 196 18.30 -5.64 7.18
C TYR A 196 17.90 -6.17 8.56
N PRO A 197 18.00 -7.48 8.82
CA PRO A 197 17.67 -8.04 10.12
C PRO A 197 18.32 -7.27 11.26
N ASN A 198 17.48 -6.62 12.05
CA ASN A 198 17.85 -5.76 13.18
C ASN A 198 16.96 -6.07 14.38
N HIS A 199 17.40 -5.64 15.55
CA HIS A 199 16.66 -5.70 16.80
C HIS A 199 16.33 -4.27 17.22
N LEU A 200 15.06 -3.89 17.05
CA LEU A 200 14.52 -2.59 17.44
C LEU A 200 13.83 -2.67 18.80
N VAL A 201 14.17 -1.77 19.71
CA VAL A 201 13.38 -1.52 20.91
C VAL A 201 12.87 -0.09 20.88
N ILE A 202 11.54 0.05 20.89
CA ILE A 202 10.87 1.35 21.00
C ILE A 202 10.73 1.65 22.50
N LEU A 203 11.41 2.70 22.96
CA LEU A 203 11.41 3.12 24.36
C LEU A 203 10.56 4.38 24.50
N VAL A 204 9.50 4.33 25.32
CA VAL A 204 8.51 5.41 25.45
C VAL A 204 8.47 5.94 26.87
N ASP A 205 8.67 7.25 27.01
CA ASP A 205 8.47 7.94 28.28
C ASP A 205 6.97 8.07 28.59
N ILE A 206 6.57 7.68 29.79
CA ILE A 206 5.19 7.77 30.31
C ILE A 206 5.10 8.61 31.60
N GLY A 207 6.11 9.44 31.84
CA GLY A 207 6.16 10.37 32.97
C GLY A 207 5.03 11.39 32.96
N HIS A 208 4.77 12.01 34.12
CA HIS A 208 3.67 12.96 34.26
C HIS A 208 3.71 14.13 33.26
N SER A 209 4.90 14.66 32.94
CA SER A 209 5.06 15.75 31.97
C SER A 209 4.71 15.36 30.52
N MET A 210 4.63 14.05 30.21
CA MET A 210 4.08 13.56 28.94
C MET A 210 2.54 13.76 28.84
N THR A 211 1.87 14.17 29.92
CA THR A 211 0.46 14.62 29.90
C THR A 211 0.28 16.02 29.34
N ASP A 212 1.36 16.79 29.26
CA ASP A 212 1.28 18.16 28.79
C ASP A 212 0.77 18.21 27.34
N PRO A 213 0.02 19.27 26.96
CA PRO A 213 -0.38 19.48 25.58
C PRO A 213 0.83 19.59 24.65
N LEU A 214 0.70 19.00 23.46
CA LEU A 214 1.68 19.18 22.40
C LEU A 214 1.65 20.63 21.92
N LYS A 215 2.81 21.31 21.94
CA LYS A 215 2.91 22.74 21.60
C LYS A 215 2.43 23.07 20.18
N THR A 216 2.51 22.10 19.27
CA THR A 216 2.19 22.28 17.84
C THR A 216 0.80 21.76 17.45
N ALA A 217 0.01 21.23 18.40
CA ALA A 217 -1.34 20.75 18.12
C ALA A 217 -2.33 21.91 17.89
N PRO A 218 -3.03 21.98 16.73
CA PRO A 218 -3.99 23.05 16.42
C PRO A 218 -5.15 23.17 17.42
N SER A 219 -5.47 22.08 18.13
CA SER A 219 -6.61 21.97 19.04
C SER A 219 -6.24 21.89 20.52
N GLY A 220 -4.95 21.76 20.87
CA GLY A 220 -4.49 21.54 22.25
C GLY A 220 -5.02 20.26 22.92
N LEU A 221 -5.67 19.36 22.16
CA LEU A 221 -6.26 18.10 22.66
C LEU A 221 -5.28 16.93 22.65
N ASP A 222 -4.23 17.01 21.83
CA ASP A 222 -3.17 16.00 21.77
C ASP A 222 -2.11 16.27 22.84
N THR A 223 -1.76 15.24 23.61
CA THR A 223 -0.68 15.27 24.60
C THR A 223 0.63 14.80 23.99
N LYS A 224 1.76 15.11 24.64
CA LYS A 224 3.08 14.57 24.24
C LYS A 224 3.10 13.04 24.25
N LEU A 225 2.42 12.39 25.20
CA LEU A 225 2.25 10.93 25.20
C LEU A 225 1.47 10.46 23.97
N HIS A 226 0.39 11.14 23.58
CA HIS A 226 -0.38 10.77 22.40
C HIS A 226 0.47 10.85 21.12
N ALA A 227 1.31 11.88 20.99
CA ALA A 227 2.28 11.97 19.90
C ALA A 227 3.29 10.80 19.93
N ALA A 228 3.89 10.51 21.10
CA ALA A 228 4.81 9.38 21.26
C ALA A 228 4.17 8.02 20.93
N GLN A 229 2.89 7.82 21.27
CA GLN A 229 2.11 6.64 20.90
C GLN A 229 1.92 6.56 19.38
N ASN A 230 1.53 7.67 18.73
CA ASN A 230 1.36 7.73 17.28
C ASN A 230 2.69 7.47 16.54
N PHE A 231 3.79 8.04 17.00
CA PHE A 231 5.12 7.78 16.45
C PHE A 231 5.54 6.32 16.61
N SER A 232 5.29 5.73 17.79
CA SER A 232 5.57 4.32 18.06
C SER A 232 4.76 3.39 17.15
N LEU A 233 3.46 3.65 16.98
CA LEU A 233 2.58 2.88 16.10
C LEU A 233 2.98 3.03 14.63
N ALA A 234 3.30 4.24 14.19
CA ALA A 234 3.80 4.51 12.85
C ALA A 234 5.09 3.73 12.59
N LEU A 235 6.06 3.80 13.50
CA LEU A 235 7.32 3.06 13.40
C LEU A 235 7.09 1.54 13.31
N LEU A 236 6.19 0.98 14.14
CA LEU A 236 5.83 -0.45 14.07
C LEU A 236 5.26 -0.85 12.71
N SER A 237 4.54 0.03 12.03
CA SER A 237 3.99 -0.26 10.70
C SER A 237 5.04 -0.31 9.59
N THR A 238 6.28 0.14 9.85
CA THR A 238 7.42 0.05 8.92
C THR A 238 8.24 -1.23 9.07
N ALA A 239 7.87 -2.09 10.02
CA ALA A 239 8.53 -3.35 10.29
C ALA A 239 8.72 -4.19 9.02
N TYR A 240 9.83 -4.91 8.95
CA TYR A 240 10.11 -5.80 7.83
C TYR A 240 10.52 -7.17 8.35
N LYS A 241 10.41 -8.18 7.46
CA LYS A 241 10.66 -9.58 7.82
C LYS A 241 12.01 -9.76 8.54
N ASP A 242 12.04 -10.73 9.45
CA ASP A 242 13.20 -11.12 10.26
C ASP A 242 13.73 -10.05 11.22
N ASN A 243 13.06 -8.90 11.34
CA ASN A 243 13.35 -7.93 12.39
C ASN A 243 12.81 -8.45 13.73
N TYR A 244 13.53 -8.15 14.81
CA TYR A 244 13.08 -8.35 16.17
C TYR A 244 12.60 -7.03 16.75
N ILE A 245 11.39 -6.97 17.28
CA ILE A 245 10.82 -5.73 17.81
C ILE A 245 10.32 -5.93 19.24
N ASN A 246 10.57 -4.94 20.09
CA ASN A 246 9.96 -4.80 21.40
C ASN A 246 9.53 -3.36 21.65
N VAL A 247 8.61 -3.18 22.59
CA VAL A 247 8.23 -1.85 23.09
C VAL A 247 8.37 -1.87 24.61
N VAL A 248 9.00 -0.84 25.16
CA VAL A 248 9.24 -0.68 26.59
C VAL A 248 8.81 0.73 26.99
N SER A 249 8.02 0.85 28.05
CA SER A 249 7.73 2.13 28.68
C SER A 249 8.52 2.33 29.98
N PHE A 250 8.80 3.59 30.31
CA PHE A 250 9.45 3.99 31.56
C PHE A 250 8.86 5.30 32.10
N GLY A 251 8.77 5.44 33.42
CA GLY A 251 8.32 6.70 34.06
C GLY A 251 7.74 6.53 35.46
N GLY A 252 7.89 7.57 36.29
CA GLY A 252 7.31 7.68 37.65
C GLY A 252 7.58 6.46 38.56
N ALA A 253 6.55 5.63 38.79
CA ALA A 253 6.57 4.48 39.70
C ALA A 253 6.42 3.08 39.03
N GLN A 254 6.29 3.01 37.71
CA GLN A 254 6.15 1.76 36.97
C GLN A 254 6.99 1.80 35.70
N ASN A 255 7.91 0.86 35.62
CA ASN A 255 8.63 0.56 34.39
C ASN A 255 8.09 -0.75 33.85
N ASP A 256 8.04 -0.86 32.53
CA ASP A 256 7.69 -2.12 31.91
C ASP A 256 8.65 -3.22 32.36
N SER A 257 8.07 -4.36 32.68
CA SER A 257 8.85 -5.59 32.78
C SER A 257 9.23 -6.06 31.39
N TYR A 258 10.40 -6.68 31.30
CA TYR A 258 10.87 -7.28 30.06
C TYR A 258 9.84 -8.30 29.54
N THR A 259 9.38 -8.08 28.31
CA THR A 259 8.64 -9.05 27.50
C THR A 259 9.50 -9.49 26.34
N ARG A 260 9.42 -10.76 25.96
CA ARG A 260 10.18 -11.31 24.83
C ARG A 260 9.92 -10.53 23.55
N SER A 261 10.98 -10.18 22.82
CA SER A 261 10.85 -9.51 21.51
C SER A 261 10.19 -10.43 20.49
N LEU A 262 9.44 -9.82 19.57
CA LEU A 262 8.70 -10.54 18.53
C LEU A 262 9.48 -10.48 17.22
N GLN A 263 9.61 -11.64 16.56
CA GLN A 263 10.14 -11.70 15.20
C GLN A 263 9.04 -11.35 14.22
N VAL A 264 9.34 -10.45 13.29
CA VAL A 264 8.44 -10.01 12.23
C VAL A 264 8.43 -11.07 11.12
N GLY A 265 7.24 -11.54 10.75
CA GLY A 265 7.02 -12.43 9.62
C GLY A 265 6.77 -11.65 8.33
N PHE A 266 6.82 -12.36 7.19
CA PHE A 266 6.40 -11.81 5.91
C PHE A 266 4.93 -12.14 5.66
N ASN A 267 4.10 -11.12 5.43
CA ASN A 267 2.69 -11.28 5.08
C ASN A 267 2.49 -11.09 3.57
N TYR A 268 2.25 -12.18 2.85
CA TYR A 268 2.08 -12.19 1.39
C TYR A 268 0.83 -11.43 0.92
N ASP A 269 -0.28 -11.58 1.64
CA ASP A 269 -1.60 -11.06 1.23
C ASP A 269 -1.73 -9.56 1.50
N ASN A 270 -1.23 -9.11 2.65
CA ASN A 270 -1.20 -7.70 3.02
C ASN A 270 0.10 -7.39 3.75
N PRO A 271 1.15 -7.04 3.01
CA PRO A 271 2.47 -6.87 3.58
C PRO A 271 2.64 -5.70 4.55
N SER A 272 1.68 -4.78 4.58
CA SER A 272 1.66 -3.67 5.55
C SER A 272 1.00 -4.08 6.89
N ILE A 273 0.53 -5.32 7.02
CA ILE A 273 -0.12 -5.83 8.24
C ILE A 273 0.69 -6.98 8.86
N HIS A 274 1.21 -6.75 10.06
CA HIS A 274 1.91 -7.75 10.88
C HIS A 274 1.06 -8.16 12.07
N LYS A 275 0.32 -9.27 11.96
CA LYS A 275 -0.62 -9.73 13.00
C LYS A 275 0.08 -10.06 14.32
N GLU A 276 1.31 -10.56 14.23
CA GLU A 276 2.18 -10.85 15.34
C GLU A 276 2.48 -9.61 16.21
N LEU A 277 2.57 -8.42 15.59
CA LEU A 277 2.85 -7.16 16.28
C LEU A 277 1.59 -6.55 16.95
N ALA A 278 0.40 -7.16 16.78
CA ALA A 278 -0.83 -6.65 17.37
C ALA A 278 -0.76 -6.52 18.90
N THR A 279 -0.01 -7.40 19.57
CA THR A 279 0.21 -7.32 21.02
C THR A 279 1.03 -6.09 21.42
N LEU A 280 2.01 -5.69 20.61
CA LEU A 280 2.79 -4.48 20.82
C LEU A 280 1.97 -3.22 20.51
N ASN A 281 1.13 -3.25 19.47
CA ASN A 281 0.19 -2.16 19.18
C ASN A 281 -0.74 -1.89 20.37
N LEU A 282 -1.36 -2.95 20.92
CA LEU A 282 -2.22 -2.83 22.10
C LEU A 282 -1.43 -2.36 23.32
N LYS A 283 -0.17 -2.80 23.47
CA LYS A 283 0.70 -2.34 24.56
C LYS A 283 0.93 -0.82 24.49
N ILE A 284 1.25 -0.29 23.30
CA ILE A 284 1.44 1.16 23.08
C ILE A 284 0.17 1.94 23.41
N LEU A 285 -0.98 1.51 22.88
CA LEU A 285 -2.26 2.17 23.10
C LEU A 285 -2.70 2.16 24.58
N ASN A 286 -2.23 1.18 25.35
CA ASN A 286 -2.50 1.07 26.78
C ASN A 286 -1.48 1.81 27.64
N PHE A 287 -0.47 2.46 27.06
CA PHE A 287 0.34 3.39 27.82
C PHE A 287 -0.56 4.50 28.34
N THR A 288 -0.65 4.57 29.66
CA THR A 288 -1.40 5.60 30.36
C THR A 288 -0.41 6.40 31.17
N ASN A 289 -0.59 7.71 31.16
CA ASN A 289 0.11 8.57 32.09
C ASN A 289 -0.35 8.18 33.50
N GLN A 290 0.61 8.02 34.41
CA GLN A 290 0.30 7.61 35.77
C GLN A 290 -0.63 8.64 36.43
N THR A 291 -1.52 8.17 37.32
CA THR A 291 -2.20 9.04 38.29
C THR A 291 -1.23 9.63 39.32
N SER A 292 0.05 9.25 39.26
CA SER A 292 1.14 9.84 40.01
C SER A 292 1.53 11.18 39.38
N VAL A 293 1.65 12.21 40.22
CA VAL A 293 2.11 13.56 39.85
C VAL A 293 3.64 13.58 39.60
N LEU A 294 4.29 12.41 39.52
CA LEU A 294 5.74 12.32 39.40
C LEU A 294 6.14 12.30 37.92
N ASN A 295 6.98 13.27 37.56
CA ASN A 295 7.72 13.23 36.31
C ASN A 295 8.68 12.04 36.31
N THR A 296 9.12 11.66 35.11
CA THR A 296 10.18 10.66 34.97
C THR A 296 11.45 11.16 35.63
N ASP A 297 12.13 10.30 36.37
CA ASP A 297 13.43 10.56 36.96
C ASP A 297 14.51 9.71 36.29
N VAL A 298 15.77 10.01 36.62
CA VAL A 298 16.93 9.29 36.08
C VAL A 298 16.88 7.79 36.41
N THR A 299 16.35 7.43 37.59
CA THR A 299 16.22 6.02 38.03
C THR A 299 15.28 5.23 37.11
N ALA A 300 14.13 5.82 36.77
CA ALA A 300 13.17 5.22 35.84
C ALA A 300 13.78 5.08 34.44
N PHE A 301 14.48 6.11 33.95
CA PHE A 301 15.18 6.05 32.67
C PHE A 301 16.22 4.92 32.63
N VAL A 302 17.10 4.84 33.63
CA VAL A 302 18.10 3.76 33.75
C VAL A 302 17.43 2.38 33.83
N THR A 303 16.29 2.27 34.51
CA THR A 303 15.51 1.03 34.54
C THR A 303 14.98 0.65 33.16
N GLY A 304 14.47 1.61 32.39
CA GLY A 304 14.05 1.42 31.00
C GLY A 304 15.19 0.96 30.09
N LEU A 305 16.38 1.55 30.23
CA LEU A 305 17.59 1.12 29.51
C LEU A 305 17.99 -0.31 29.88
N ASN A 306 17.96 -0.66 31.18
CA ASN A 306 18.28 -2.01 31.64
C ASN A 306 17.27 -3.06 31.14
N THR A 307 15.97 -2.73 31.09
CA THR A 307 14.96 -3.60 30.47
C THR A 307 15.22 -3.79 28.98
N THR A 308 15.69 -2.75 28.30
CA THR A 308 16.06 -2.80 26.88
C THR A 308 17.31 -3.66 26.64
N LEU A 309 18.34 -3.54 27.48
CA LEU A 309 19.54 -4.39 27.45
C LEU A 309 19.20 -5.87 27.61
N ARG A 310 18.23 -6.20 28.48
CA ARG A 310 17.72 -7.58 28.61
C ARG A 310 17.08 -8.08 27.34
N ALA A 311 16.38 -7.21 26.58
CA ALA A 311 15.82 -7.58 25.29
C ALA A 311 16.92 -7.98 24.30
N PHE A 312 17.98 -7.18 24.19
CA PHE A 312 19.10 -7.46 23.30
C PHE A 312 19.96 -8.68 23.72
N SER A 313 19.87 -9.08 24.99
CA SER A 313 20.64 -10.19 25.56
C SER A 313 19.83 -11.49 25.63
N ASP A 314 18.59 -11.52 25.12
CA ASP A 314 17.75 -12.71 25.18
C ASP A 314 18.22 -13.79 24.22
N SER A 315 19.03 -14.70 24.76
CA SER A 315 19.53 -15.90 24.06
C SER A 315 18.43 -16.88 23.61
N THR A 316 17.18 -16.71 24.05
CA THR A 316 16.07 -17.57 23.63
C THR A 316 15.47 -17.16 22.28
N LEU A 317 15.83 -16.00 21.73
CA LEU A 317 15.31 -15.54 20.43
C LEU A 317 15.80 -16.45 19.29
N PRO A 318 14.90 -17.02 18.47
CA PRO A 318 15.29 -17.94 17.39
C PRO A 318 16.20 -17.24 16.39
N ASN A 319 17.28 -17.85 15.93
CA ASN A 319 18.14 -17.26 14.88
C ASN A 319 18.76 -15.89 15.23
N ALA A 320 18.55 -15.33 16.41
CA ALA A 320 19.15 -14.06 16.82
C ALA A 320 20.67 -14.15 16.97
N GLN A 321 21.20 -15.37 17.09
CA GLN A 321 22.64 -15.64 17.05
C GLN A 321 23.17 -15.92 15.63
N LEU A 322 22.31 -16.16 14.64
CA LEU A 322 22.73 -16.38 13.24
C LEU A 322 23.07 -15.05 12.55
N TYR A 323 22.40 -13.98 12.97
CA TYR A 323 22.59 -12.64 12.46
C TYR A 323 23.25 -11.79 13.54
N ASN A 324 24.31 -11.06 13.21
CA ASN A 324 24.83 -10.01 14.08
C ASN A 324 23.88 -8.81 13.96
N LEU A 325 22.69 -8.95 14.55
CA LEU A 325 21.60 -8.01 14.42
C LEU A 325 22.07 -6.62 14.84
N SER A 326 21.80 -5.61 14.01
CA SER A 326 21.94 -4.23 14.44
C SER A 326 20.97 -3.95 15.57
N LYS A 327 21.45 -3.46 16.70
CA LYS A 327 20.63 -3.19 17.89
C LYS A 327 20.31 -1.70 17.94
N ASN A 328 19.04 -1.35 17.91
CA ASN A 328 18.60 0.03 17.81
C ASN A 328 17.58 0.33 18.90
N ILE A 329 17.77 1.44 19.60
CA ILE A 329 16.78 2.03 20.49
C ILE A 329 16.22 3.27 19.81
N VAL A 330 14.90 3.35 19.69
CA VAL A 330 14.20 4.58 19.33
C VAL A 330 13.46 5.08 20.58
N LEU A 331 13.90 6.21 21.12
CA LEU A 331 13.36 6.83 22.33
C LEU A 331 12.42 7.98 21.98
N PHE A 332 11.20 7.97 22.53
CA PHE A 332 10.26 9.08 22.50
C PHE A 332 10.06 9.65 23.91
N THR A 333 10.39 10.93 24.12
CA THR A 333 10.34 11.59 25.45
C THR A 333 10.20 13.10 25.34
N ASP A 334 9.76 13.78 26.39
CA ASP A 334 9.85 15.23 26.50
C ASP A 334 11.18 15.73 27.10
N GLY A 335 12.06 14.82 27.51
CA GLY A 335 13.38 15.12 28.05
C GLY A 335 13.37 15.70 29.47
N SER A 336 12.24 15.68 30.17
CA SER A 336 12.10 16.22 31.53
C SER A 336 13.08 15.62 32.56
N PHE A 337 13.45 14.34 32.38
CA PHE A 337 14.43 13.65 33.22
C PHE A 337 15.89 13.98 32.86
N ALA A 338 16.13 14.55 31.67
CA ALA A 338 17.44 14.77 31.10
C ALA A 338 17.87 16.22 31.25
N SER A 339 18.29 16.58 32.47
CA SER A 339 18.96 17.86 32.74
C SER A 339 20.29 17.97 31.98
N GLN A 340 20.89 19.17 31.92
CA GLN A 340 22.20 19.40 31.28
C GLN A 340 23.31 18.47 31.82
N ASP A 341 23.12 17.91 33.01
CA ASP A 341 24.09 17.09 33.75
C ASP A 341 23.72 15.59 33.78
N ILE A 342 22.85 15.09 32.88
CA ILE A 342 22.43 13.67 32.92
C ILE A 342 23.61 12.68 32.88
N LEU A 343 24.71 13.03 32.22
CA LEU A 343 25.93 12.23 32.16
C LEU A 343 26.81 12.30 33.44
N ASN A 344 26.46 13.15 34.41
CA ASN A 344 27.12 13.15 35.72
C ASN A 344 26.55 12.08 36.66
N ASP A 345 25.39 11.48 36.33
CA ASP A 345 24.84 10.36 37.09
C ASP A 345 25.61 9.07 36.77
N PRO A 346 26.29 8.44 37.75
CA PRO A 346 27.08 7.24 37.52
C PRO A 346 26.27 6.06 36.98
N SER A 347 24.97 6.00 37.28
CA SER A 347 24.07 4.93 36.83
C SER A 347 23.76 5.05 35.35
N VAL A 348 23.62 6.29 34.84
CA VAL A 348 23.46 6.56 33.41
C VAL A 348 24.74 6.20 32.66
N VAL A 349 25.90 6.65 33.16
CA VAL A 349 27.20 6.34 32.54
C VAL A 349 27.43 4.83 32.48
N ALA A 350 27.09 4.09 33.54
CA ALA A 350 27.20 2.64 33.55
C ALA A 350 26.28 1.96 32.51
N ALA A 351 25.01 2.40 32.42
CA ALA A 351 24.06 1.87 31.44
C ALA A 351 24.51 2.16 29.99
N ILE A 352 25.04 3.36 29.74
CA ILE A 352 25.56 3.77 28.43
C ILE A 352 26.80 2.96 28.05
N ALA A 353 27.73 2.75 28.97
CA ALA A 353 28.89 1.90 28.72
C ALA A 353 28.48 0.45 28.36
N GLU A 354 27.43 -0.08 28.99
CA GLU A 354 26.91 -1.42 28.66
C GLU A 354 26.23 -1.45 27.28
N LEU A 355 25.46 -0.42 26.92
CA LEU A 355 24.86 -0.27 25.59
C LEU A 355 25.94 -0.16 24.50
N GLN A 356 26.99 0.63 24.72
CA GLN A 356 28.13 0.75 23.81
C GLN A 356 28.87 -0.58 23.65
N ALA A 357 29.13 -1.29 24.75
CA ALA A 357 29.77 -2.62 24.73
C ALA A 357 28.94 -3.64 23.94
N ASN A 358 27.63 -3.44 23.84
CA ASN A 358 26.71 -4.26 23.06
C ASN A 358 26.48 -3.76 21.62
N ASN A 359 27.18 -2.71 21.18
CA ASN A 359 27.00 -2.05 19.88
C ASN A 359 25.56 -1.57 19.63
N VAL A 360 24.93 -0.98 20.64
CA VAL A 360 23.58 -0.44 20.54
C VAL A 360 23.60 1.00 20.03
N ASN A 361 22.71 1.31 19.10
CA ASN A 361 22.48 2.66 18.56
C ASN A 361 21.29 3.31 19.28
N LEU A 362 21.34 4.63 19.49
CA LEU A 362 20.30 5.37 20.22
C LEU A 362 19.80 6.57 19.42
N PHE A 363 18.55 6.49 18.96
CA PHE A 363 17.85 7.57 18.28
C PHE A 363 16.85 8.18 19.25
N VAL A 364 17.00 9.46 19.54
CA VAL A 364 16.14 10.18 20.48
C VAL A 364 15.32 11.20 19.72
N TYR A 365 14.01 11.07 19.85
CA TYR A 365 13.05 12.05 19.38
C TYR A 365 12.41 12.70 20.60
N SER A 366 12.37 14.03 20.61
CA SER A 366 11.85 14.77 21.76
C SER A 366 10.96 15.93 21.39
N ASP A 367 10.05 16.31 22.28
CA ASP A 367 9.18 17.46 22.12
C ASP A 367 9.93 18.79 22.19
N GLU A 368 10.97 18.85 23.01
CA GLU A 368 11.71 20.08 23.27
C GLU A 368 13.21 19.84 23.23
N LEU A 369 13.95 20.92 22.96
CA LEU A 369 15.40 20.94 22.97
C LEU A 369 15.93 20.55 24.36
N SER A 370 16.70 19.47 24.44
CA SER A 370 17.38 19.02 25.66
C SER A 370 18.88 18.82 25.39
N VAL A 371 19.70 19.66 25.99
CA VAL A 371 21.17 19.56 25.94
C VAL A 371 21.65 18.25 26.59
N GLY A 372 20.95 17.76 27.61
CA GLY A 372 21.23 16.46 28.24
C GLY A 372 21.06 15.30 27.26
N LEU A 373 19.95 15.27 26.52
CA LEU A 373 19.70 14.26 25.49
C LEU A 373 20.64 14.38 24.29
N GLN A 374 21.02 15.61 23.89
CA GLN A 374 22.05 15.83 22.88
C GLN A 374 23.41 15.26 23.31
N SER A 375 23.81 15.52 24.56
CA SER A 375 25.06 14.99 25.10
C SER A 375 25.01 13.46 25.19
N LEU A 376 23.89 12.90 25.64
CA LEU A 376 23.66 11.46 25.70
C LEU A 376 23.78 10.79 24.32
N THR A 377 23.16 11.36 23.30
CA THR A 377 23.22 10.83 21.94
C THR A 377 24.59 11.02 21.29
N ALA A 378 25.35 12.06 21.65
CA ALA A 378 26.72 12.25 21.18
C ALA A 378 27.70 11.18 21.70
N GLU A 379 27.45 10.63 22.89
CA GLU A 379 28.20 9.47 23.42
C GLU A 379 27.80 8.15 22.74
N MET A 380 26.65 8.12 22.06
CA MET A 380 26.12 6.93 21.41
C MET A 380 26.24 7.03 19.88
N ASN A 381 26.18 5.90 19.19
CA ASN A 381 26.08 5.92 17.72
C ASN A 381 24.61 6.17 17.32
N GLY A 382 24.17 7.42 17.27
CA GLY A 382 22.78 7.75 16.92
C GLY A 382 22.52 9.23 16.69
N SER A 383 21.27 9.67 16.88
CA SER A 383 20.85 11.06 16.64
C SER A 383 19.90 11.57 17.68
N TYR A 384 19.87 12.88 17.82
CA TYR A 384 18.84 13.61 18.55
C TYR A 384 18.05 14.50 17.59
N THR A 385 16.72 14.42 17.66
CA THR A 385 15.81 15.19 16.82
C THR A 385 14.68 15.74 17.68
N VAL A 386 14.37 17.02 17.50
CA VAL A 386 13.15 17.61 18.07
C VAL A 386 12.04 17.39 17.04
N TRP A 387 10.95 16.73 17.41
CA TRP A 387 9.82 16.54 16.48
C TRP A 387 9.06 17.85 16.29
N ALA A 388 8.68 18.15 15.05
CA ALA A 388 7.98 19.40 14.72
C ALA A 388 6.46 19.24 14.80
N SER A 389 5.89 18.19 14.21
CA SER A 389 4.45 17.92 14.27
C SER A 389 4.12 16.44 14.40
N ASN A 390 2.88 16.15 14.78
CA ASN A 390 2.33 14.79 14.80
C ASN A 390 1.61 14.43 13.49
N ASP A 391 1.67 15.30 12.47
CA ASP A 391 0.92 15.09 11.23
C ASP A 391 1.57 13.98 10.42
N ASN A 392 2.90 14.00 10.25
CA ASN A 392 3.67 13.02 9.49
C ASN A 392 4.72 12.28 10.36
N PRO A 393 4.28 11.35 11.24
CA PRO A 393 5.13 10.60 12.16
C PRO A 393 6.41 10.02 11.57
N LEU A 394 6.32 9.39 10.39
CA LEU A 394 7.46 8.71 9.78
C LEU A 394 8.50 9.69 9.24
N HIS A 395 8.09 10.90 8.86
CA HIS A 395 9.02 11.94 8.43
C HIS A 395 9.81 12.53 9.61
N GLU A 396 9.20 12.63 10.78
CA GLU A 396 9.89 13.03 12.01
C GLU A 396 11.02 12.05 12.35
N MET A 397 10.86 10.77 12.00
CA MET A 397 11.84 9.71 12.20
C MET A 397 12.85 9.52 11.05
N ARG A 398 13.00 10.52 10.17
CA ARG A 398 13.89 10.44 9.00
C ARG A 398 15.33 10.08 9.32
N SER A 399 15.86 10.50 10.47
CA SER A 399 17.24 10.20 10.89
C SER A 399 17.46 8.71 11.13
N TYR A 400 16.49 8.02 11.73
CA TYR A 400 16.52 6.56 11.89
C TYR A 400 16.44 5.83 10.55
N PHE A 401 15.51 6.22 9.67
CA PHE A 401 15.40 5.60 8.34
C PHE A 401 16.65 5.83 7.48
N GLY A 402 17.27 6.99 7.58
CA GLY A 402 18.54 7.26 6.93
C GLY A 402 19.69 6.39 7.45
N TYR A 403 19.77 6.19 8.76
CA TYR A 403 20.73 5.25 9.34
C TYR A 403 20.53 3.83 8.83
N LEU A 404 19.28 3.36 8.77
CA LEU A 404 18.95 2.04 8.22
C LEU A 404 19.42 1.97 6.77
N ALA A 405 19.03 2.93 5.93
CA ALA A 405 19.37 2.95 4.51
C ALA A 405 20.89 2.97 4.29
N ALA A 406 21.63 3.82 5.01
CA ALA A 406 23.08 3.91 4.88
C ALA A 406 23.79 2.64 5.35
N SER A 407 23.29 2.02 6.42
CA SER A 407 23.78 0.73 6.90
C SER A 407 23.52 -0.38 5.88
N HIS A 408 22.32 -0.42 5.29
CA HIS A 408 21.98 -1.33 4.21
C HIS A 408 22.89 -1.14 2.99
N ARG A 409 23.11 0.11 2.56
CA ARG A 409 24.04 0.47 1.49
C ARG A 409 25.46 -0.05 1.74
N ASN A 410 25.98 0.15 2.95
CA ASN A 410 27.33 -0.33 3.32
C ASN A 410 27.42 -1.85 3.35
N LEU A 411 26.36 -2.53 3.80
CA LEU A 411 26.30 -3.98 3.90
C LEU A 411 26.22 -4.65 2.52
N PHE A 412 25.37 -4.12 1.63
CA PHE A 412 25.09 -4.72 0.32
C PHE A 412 25.79 -4.01 -0.83
N ASN A 413 26.68 -3.04 -0.56
CA ASN A 413 27.51 -2.34 -1.54
C ASN A 413 26.72 -1.81 -2.75
N ASP A 414 25.67 -1.03 -2.48
CA ASP A 414 24.79 -0.43 -3.50
C ASP A 414 24.18 -1.45 -4.50
N THR A 415 23.85 -2.66 -4.01
CA THR A 415 23.19 -3.69 -4.81
C THR A 415 21.66 -3.58 -4.71
N PRO A 416 20.91 -3.70 -5.82
CA PRO A 416 19.45 -3.69 -5.80
C PRO A 416 18.90 -4.89 -5.03
N PHE A 417 17.76 -4.66 -4.41
CA PHE A 417 17.14 -5.62 -3.52
C PHE A 417 15.87 -6.20 -4.13
N TRP A 418 15.80 -7.52 -4.26
CA TRP A 418 14.61 -8.22 -4.71
C TRP A 418 13.74 -8.62 -3.52
N ILE A 419 12.56 -8.01 -3.44
CA ILE A 419 11.53 -8.28 -2.44
C ILE A 419 10.88 -9.64 -2.73
N ASP A 420 10.46 -10.34 -1.68
CA ASP A 420 9.66 -11.55 -1.80
C ASP A 420 8.36 -11.27 -2.55
N ASN A 421 7.71 -12.30 -3.11
CA ASN A 421 6.46 -12.07 -3.83
C ASN A 421 5.39 -11.56 -2.87
N TYR A 422 4.58 -10.60 -3.30
CA TYR A 422 3.45 -10.10 -2.52
C TYR A 422 2.34 -9.61 -3.41
N ARG A 423 1.15 -9.42 -2.83
CA ARG A 423 0.01 -8.87 -3.54
C ARG A 423 0.16 -7.36 -3.69
N ASP A 424 0.10 -6.86 -4.93
CA ASP A 424 0.13 -5.42 -5.22
C ASP A 424 -0.93 -4.66 -4.40
N ALA A 425 -0.61 -3.43 -4.00
CA ALA A 425 -1.47 -2.53 -3.24
C ALA A 425 -2.82 -2.24 -3.92
N TYR A 426 -2.88 -2.34 -5.25
CA TYR A 426 -4.13 -2.19 -6.01
C TYR A 426 -4.83 -3.52 -6.28
N ASN A 427 -4.36 -4.61 -5.67
CA ASN A 427 -4.85 -5.97 -5.88
C ASN A 427 -4.89 -6.36 -7.36
N ILE A 428 -3.97 -5.82 -8.17
CA ILE A 428 -3.89 -6.14 -9.58
C ILE A 428 -3.31 -7.56 -9.68
N SER A 429 -2.03 -7.74 -9.41
CA SER A 429 -1.41 -9.07 -9.49
C SER A 429 -0.50 -9.34 -8.30
N ASP A 430 -0.10 -10.60 -8.17
CA ASP A 430 1.10 -10.92 -7.40
C ASP A 430 2.30 -10.33 -8.13
N ILE A 431 3.16 -9.66 -7.39
CA ILE A 431 4.33 -8.96 -7.90
C ILE A 431 5.57 -9.37 -7.10
N ILE A 432 6.72 -9.24 -7.74
CA ILE A 432 8.00 -9.05 -7.06
C ILE A 432 8.50 -7.66 -7.41
N THR A 433 9.22 -7.05 -6.49
CA THR A 433 9.74 -5.70 -6.69
C THR A 433 11.25 -5.75 -6.57
N VAL A 434 11.95 -5.12 -7.51
CA VAL A 434 13.35 -4.74 -7.30
C VAL A 434 13.37 -3.30 -6.81
N SER A 435 14.11 -3.05 -5.74
CA SER A 435 14.20 -1.74 -5.12
C SER A 435 15.64 -1.33 -4.81
N MET A 436 15.87 -0.02 -4.74
CA MET A 436 17.19 0.55 -4.50
C MET A 436 17.05 1.86 -3.69
N PRO A 437 17.74 1.99 -2.54
CA PRO A 437 17.77 3.27 -1.83
C PRO A 437 18.51 4.33 -2.64
N ALA A 438 17.99 5.55 -2.62
CA ALA A 438 18.52 6.71 -3.30
C ALA A 438 19.16 7.68 -2.30
N PHE A 439 20.33 8.19 -2.66
CA PHE A 439 21.10 9.10 -1.82
C PHE A 439 21.50 10.34 -2.62
N ASP A 440 21.33 11.51 -2.00
CA ASP A 440 22.06 12.71 -2.38
C ASP A 440 23.37 12.72 -1.61
N GLN A 441 24.47 12.39 -2.28
CA GLN A 441 25.76 12.11 -1.64
C GLN A 441 25.62 10.95 -0.63
N ASP A 442 25.55 11.28 0.67
CA ASP A 442 25.36 10.33 1.76
C ASP A 442 24.01 10.53 2.50
N LYS A 443 23.19 11.48 2.05
CA LYS A 443 21.87 11.77 2.62
C LYS A 443 20.82 10.91 1.96
N PHE A 444 20.11 10.09 2.74
CA PHE A 444 19.02 9.28 2.23
C PHE A 444 17.82 10.15 1.82
N VAL A 445 17.33 9.95 0.60
CA VAL A 445 16.23 10.75 0.03
C VAL A 445 14.95 9.92 -0.12
N GLY A 446 15.09 8.65 -0.47
CA GLY A 446 13.96 7.79 -0.78
C GLY A 446 14.39 6.47 -1.40
N VAL A 447 13.44 5.72 -1.95
CA VAL A 447 13.66 4.41 -2.58
C VAL A 447 13.07 4.44 -3.99
N ALA A 448 13.84 3.97 -4.97
CA ALA A 448 13.33 3.66 -6.30
C ALA A 448 12.93 2.18 -6.37
N ALA A 449 11.90 1.87 -7.14
CA ALA A 449 11.38 0.52 -7.27
C ALA A 449 10.73 0.26 -8.63
N ILE A 450 10.75 -1.02 -9.04
CA ILE A 450 10.14 -1.51 -10.26
C ILE A 450 9.39 -2.80 -9.94
N ASP A 451 8.10 -2.84 -10.25
CA ASP A 451 7.29 -4.05 -10.11
C ASP A 451 7.36 -4.93 -11.34
N VAL A 452 7.57 -6.21 -11.07
CA VAL A 452 7.56 -7.28 -12.06
C VAL A 452 6.41 -8.22 -11.74
N PRO A 453 5.40 -8.35 -12.63
CA PRO A 453 4.29 -9.28 -12.45
C PRO A 453 4.78 -10.72 -12.31
N PHE A 454 4.55 -11.31 -11.14
CA PHE A 454 5.06 -12.64 -10.80
C PHE A 454 4.48 -13.77 -11.69
N PRO A 455 3.17 -13.78 -12.03
CA PRO A 455 2.59 -14.82 -12.90
C PRO A 455 3.13 -14.83 -14.33
N GLN A 456 3.83 -13.77 -14.75
CA GLN A 456 4.33 -13.62 -16.11
C GLN A 456 5.78 -14.10 -16.27
N LEU A 457 6.46 -14.49 -15.18
CA LEU A 457 7.83 -14.95 -15.19
C LEU A 457 7.94 -16.43 -15.63
N PRO A 458 8.72 -16.74 -16.68
CA PRO A 458 9.12 -18.11 -17.00
C PRO A 458 9.81 -18.85 -15.83
N ARG A 459 9.81 -20.18 -15.88
CA ARG A 459 10.44 -21.01 -14.81
C ARG A 459 11.94 -20.77 -14.64
N ASP A 460 12.66 -20.48 -15.71
CA ASP A 460 14.11 -20.24 -15.64
C ASP A 460 14.41 -18.92 -14.89
N ASP A 461 13.52 -17.93 -15.00
CA ASP A 461 13.57 -16.65 -14.31
C ASP A 461 13.45 -16.82 -12.79
N MET A 462 12.61 -17.76 -12.35
CA MET A 462 12.45 -18.08 -10.93
C MET A 462 13.72 -18.66 -10.29
N ASN A 463 14.50 -19.45 -11.02
CA ASN A 463 15.77 -19.98 -10.51
C ASN A 463 16.82 -18.87 -10.36
N ASN A 464 16.89 -17.95 -11.32
CA ASN A 464 17.80 -16.81 -11.31
C ASN A 464 17.47 -15.81 -10.18
N LEU A 465 16.18 -15.61 -9.90
CA LEU A 465 15.72 -14.84 -8.74
C LEU A 465 16.13 -15.53 -7.42
N GLY A 466 15.98 -16.85 -7.34
CA GLY A 466 16.42 -17.65 -6.20
C GLY A 466 17.91 -17.51 -5.92
N GLN A 467 18.75 -17.51 -6.96
CA GLN A 467 20.19 -17.30 -6.83
C GLN A 467 20.53 -15.91 -6.28
N ARG A 468 19.88 -14.85 -6.79
CA ARG A 468 20.07 -13.47 -6.29
C ARG A 468 19.71 -13.35 -4.81
N ARG A 469 18.58 -13.93 -4.40
CA ARG A 469 18.16 -13.99 -2.99
C ARG A 469 19.14 -14.79 -2.13
N THR A 470 19.68 -15.90 -2.64
CA THR A 470 20.68 -16.71 -1.92
C THR A 470 21.98 -15.94 -1.72
N THR A 471 22.46 -15.20 -2.74
CA THR A 471 23.66 -14.36 -2.62
C THR A 471 23.48 -13.30 -1.54
N ARG A 472 22.31 -12.68 -1.43
CA ARG A 472 21.98 -11.75 -0.34
C ARG A 472 22.08 -12.44 1.02
N ASP A 473 21.46 -13.60 1.17
CA ASP A 473 21.43 -14.32 2.44
C ASP A 473 22.86 -14.72 2.87
N ASN A 474 23.72 -15.12 1.91
CA ASN A 474 25.14 -15.34 2.14
C ASN A 474 25.90 -14.07 2.55
N THR A 475 25.60 -12.92 1.92
CA THR A 475 26.20 -11.63 2.33
C THR A 475 25.85 -11.30 3.77
N LEU A 476 24.59 -11.50 4.17
CA LEU A 476 24.13 -11.26 5.54
C LEU A 476 24.83 -12.19 6.55
N GLU A 477 24.98 -13.48 6.24
CA GLU A 477 25.74 -14.43 7.06
C GLU A 477 27.24 -14.08 7.12
N SER A 478 27.83 -13.59 6.02
CA SER A 478 29.24 -13.21 6.03
C SER A 478 29.48 -11.93 6.84
N ALA A 479 28.56 -10.97 6.79
CA ALA A 479 28.64 -9.74 7.56
C ALA A 479 28.40 -9.98 9.06
N SER A 480 27.64 -11.01 9.45
CA SER A 480 27.50 -11.36 10.86
C SER A 480 28.82 -11.83 11.49
N SER A 481 29.75 -12.35 10.69
CA SER A 481 31.09 -12.74 11.13
C SER A 481 32.12 -11.59 11.18
N SER A 482 31.80 -10.44 10.57
CA SER A 482 32.67 -9.27 10.45
C SER A 482 32.12 -8.14 11.32
N THR A 483 32.85 -7.76 12.38
CA THR A 483 32.50 -6.69 13.35
C THR A 483 32.45 -5.27 12.78
N ARG A 484 32.10 -5.07 11.51
CA ARG A 484 31.88 -3.74 10.93
C ARG A 484 30.44 -3.26 11.19
N ALA A 485 30.15 -2.93 12.44
CA ALA A 485 29.18 -1.87 12.70
C ALA A 485 29.85 -0.57 12.22
N SER A 486 29.58 -0.20 10.97
CA SER A 486 30.06 1.06 10.42
C SER A 486 29.47 2.18 11.24
N SER A 487 30.32 2.99 11.88
CA SER A 487 29.96 4.26 12.49
C SER A 487 29.53 5.21 11.36
N VAL A 488 28.30 5.06 10.88
CA VAL A 488 27.71 6.02 9.97
C VAL A 488 27.03 7.06 10.84
N PRO A 489 27.61 8.25 11.01
CA PRO A 489 26.88 9.33 11.65
C PRO A 489 25.64 9.62 10.80
N PRO A 490 24.45 9.79 11.41
CA PRO A 490 23.27 10.23 10.69
C PRO A 490 23.51 11.66 10.18
N ILE A 491 23.92 11.80 8.92
CA ILE A 491 24.09 13.11 8.29
C ILE A 491 22.70 13.57 7.82
N PHE A 492 22.03 14.37 8.63
CA PHE A 492 20.83 15.08 8.23
C PHE A 492 20.93 16.54 8.64
N ASP A 493 21.05 17.42 7.64
CA ASP A 493 20.59 18.80 7.78
C ASP A 493 19.20 18.83 7.15
N ASP A 494 18.25 19.48 7.81
CA ASP A 494 16.97 19.78 7.20
C ASP A 494 17.23 20.50 5.87
N TYR A 495 16.72 19.93 4.78
CA TYR A 495 16.48 20.69 3.56
C TYR A 495 15.34 21.67 3.88
N ASN A 496 15.66 22.68 4.69
CA ASN A 496 14.73 23.70 5.13
C ASN A 496 14.53 24.65 3.95
N CYS A 497 13.77 24.20 2.95
CA CYS A 497 13.34 25.01 1.85
C CYS A 497 12.34 26.02 2.43
N GLY A 498 12.83 27.21 2.80
CA GLY A 498 12.02 28.26 3.41
C GLY A 498 10.73 28.59 2.64
N THR A 499 9.74 29.10 3.37
CA THR A 499 8.33 29.34 3.01
C THR A 499 8.08 30.42 1.94
N SER A 500 8.94 30.59 0.94
CA SER A 500 8.72 31.58 -0.13
C SER A 500 7.69 31.08 -1.14
N GLY A 501 6.41 31.16 -0.75
CA GLY A 501 5.24 30.91 -1.58
C GLY A 501 4.77 29.46 -1.55
N SER A 502 3.45 29.26 -1.44
CA SER A 502 2.81 27.94 -1.54
C SER A 502 3.13 27.31 -2.90
N MET A 503 4.09 26.38 -2.92
CA MET A 503 4.57 25.75 -4.14
C MET A 503 3.53 24.85 -4.81
N CYS A 504 2.39 24.54 -4.17
CA CYS A 504 1.34 23.71 -4.74
C CYS A 504 -0.06 24.32 -4.57
N GLN A 505 -0.31 25.54 -5.06
CA GLN A 505 -1.71 25.95 -5.29
C GLN A 505 -2.15 25.42 -6.65
N GLY A 506 -2.44 24.12 -6.71
CA GLY A 506 -3.09 23.55 -7.89
C GLY A 506 -4.42 24.25 -8.15
N PRO A 507 -4.92 24.28 -9.40
CA PRO A 507 -6.30 24.68 -9.64
C PRO A 507 -7.23 23.81 -8.78
N PRO A 508 -8.35 24.34 -8.25
CA PRO A 508 -9.31 23.55 -7.49
C PRO A 508 -9.59 22.27 -8.28
N GLN A 509 -9.56 21.11 -7.60
CA GLN A 509 -9.88 19.82 -8.22
C GLN A 509 -11.11 20.01 -9.11
N GLU A 510 -10.95 19.79 -10.42
CA GLU A 510 -12.12 19.79 -11.30
C GLU A 510 -13.13 18.81 -10.70
N SER A 511 -14.39 19.23 -10.62
CA SER A 511 -15.45 18.41 -10.06
C SER A 511 -15.37 17.02 -10.70
N PHE A 512 -15.11 15.99 -9.89
CA PHE A 512 -14.99 14.62 -10.34
C PHE A 512 -16.08 14.35 -11.37
N ASN A 513 -15.67 13.96 -12.58
CA ASN A 513 -16.62 13.57 -13.60
C ASN A 513 -17.60 12.55 -12.99
N LYS A 514 -18.92 12.71 -13.22
CA LYS A 514 -19.97 11.93 -12.53
C LYS A 514 -19.89 10.42 -12.79
N GLU A 515 -19.08 10.00 -13.75
CA GLU A 515 -18.80 8.60 -14.04
C GLU A 515 -18.16 7.89 -12.82
N ALA A 516 -18.41 6.61 -12.63
CA ALA A 516 -17.75 5.87 -11.55
C ALA A 516 -16.26 5.71 -11.88
N PHE A 517 -15.39 5.68 -10.86
CA PHE A 517 -13.95 5.42 -11.04
C PHE A 517 -13.68 4.15 -11.87
N GLN A 518 -14.47 3.08 -11.62
CA GLN A 518 -14.34 1.83 -12.37
C GLN A 518 -14.71 1.99 -13.85
N ASP A 519 -15.66 2.87 -14.18
CA ASP A 519 -16.04 3.14 -15.57
C ASP A 519 -14.89 3.83 -16.29
N ARG A 520 -14.34 4.90 -15.72
CA ARG A 520 -13.18 5.60 -16.29
C ARG A 520 -11.97 4.68 -16.45
N LYS A 521 -11.63 3.94 -15.40
CA LYS A 521 -10.50 2.99 -15.38
C LYS A 521 -10.63 1.93 -16.49
N CYS A 522 -11.85 1.48 -16.76
CA CYS A 522 -12.16 0.36 -17.66
C CYS A 522 -12.84 0.78 -18.97
N ARG A 523 -12.56 1.99 -19.49
CA ARG A 523 -13.04 2.44 -20.80
C ARG A 523 -14.58 2.48 -20.94
N ASN A 524 -15.27 2.85 -19.87
CA ASN A 524 -16.74 2.84 -19.76
C ASN A 524 -17.37 1.48 -20.10
N LEU A 525 -16.59 0.38 -20.07
CA LEU A 525 -17.11 -0.98 -20.26
C LEU A 525 -18.03 -1.40 -19.11
N CYS A 526 -17.94 -0.71 -17.96
CA CYS A 526 -18.77 -0.96 -16.80
C CYS A 526 -19.99 -0.01 -16.73
N ALA A 527 -20.04 1.04 -17.57
CA ALA A 527 -21.14 2.00 -17.61
C ALA A 527 -22.37 1.45 -18.37
N ASP A 528 -23.57 1.82 -17.92
CA ASP A 528 -24.85 1.50 -18.54
C ASP A 528 -24.94 2.01 -19.99
N GLN A 529 -24.75 1.14 -20.99
CA GLN A 529 -25.61 1.20 -22.18
C GLN A 529 -27.06 1.13 -21.70
N GLU A 530 -27.69 2.29 -21.60
CA GLU A 530 -29.13 2.42 -21.40
C GLU A 530 -29.88 1.41 -22.28
N ASP A 531 -30.88 0.84 -21.64
CA ASP A 531 -31.77 -0.26 -21.96
C ASP A 531 -32.41 -0.29 -23.36
N ASN A 532 -31.61 -0.23 -24.43
CA ASN A 532 -32.09 -0.37 -25.81
C ASN A 532 -32.56 -1.79 -26.11
N LYS A 533 -32.07 -2.80 -25.36
CA LYS A 533 -32.53 -4.20 -25.52
C LYS A 533 -33.92 -4.43 -24.93
N VAL A 534 -34.30 -3.79 -23.82
CA VAL A 534 -35.68 -3.91 -23.32
C VAL A 534 -36.66 -3.22 -24.26
N LYS A 535 -36.29 -2.09 -24.89
CA LYS A 535 -37.13 -1.48 -25.94
C LYS A 535 -37.29 -2.40 -27.16
N GLU A 536 -36.24 -3.05 -27.65
CA GLU A 536 -36.35 -3.99 -28.76
C GLU A 536 -37.15 -5.26 -28.43
N ILE A 537 -36.98 -5.82 -27.22
CA ILE A 537 -37.72 -7.01 -26.77
C ILE A 537 -39.19 -6.69 -26.54
N VAL A 538 -39.51 -5.53 -25.97
CA VAL A 538 -40.90 -5.07 -25.76
C VAL A 538 -41.57 -4.77 -27.11
N ILE A 539 -40.88 -4.12 -28.05
CA ILE A 539 -41.42 -3.90 -29.41
C ILE A 539 -41.63 -5.25 -30.12
N GLY A 540 -40.67 -6.19 -30.02
CA GLY A 540 -40.78 -7.52 -30.61
C GLY A 540 -41.93 -8.36 -30.03
N THR A 541 -42.14 -8.32 -28.71
CA THR A 541 -43.25 -9.04 -28.06
C THR A 541 -44.61 -8.42 -28.35
N VAL A 542 -44.71 -7.08 -28.41
CA VAL A 542 -45.97 -6.39 -28.76
C VAL A 542 -46.33 -6.67 -30.22
N VAL A 543 -45.38 -6.59 -31.15
CA VAL A 543 -45.62 -6.91 -32.57
C VAL A 543 -45.96 -8.39 -32.75
N GLY A 544 -45.26 -9.30 -32.06
CA GLY A 544 -45.54 -10.74 -32.08
C GLY A 544 -46.92 -11.09 -31.53
N ALA A 545 -47.34 -10.45 -30.43
CA ALA A 545 -48.66 -10.65 -29.84
C ALA A 545 -49.79 -10.15 -30.75
N ILE A 546 -49.61 -8.99 -31.41
CA ILE A 546 -50.57 -8.47 -32.39
C ILE A 546 -50.72 -9.43 -33.59
N PHE A 547 -49.60 -9.96 -34.10
CA PHE A 547 -49.61 -10.91 -35.20
C PHE A 547 -50.30 -12.23 -34.81
N ALA A 548 -50.01 -12.76 -33.63
CA ALA A 548 -50.66 -13.96 -33.12
C ALA A 548 -52.18 -13.75 -32.96
N ALA A 549 -52.60 -12.62 -32.37
CA ALA A 549 -54.01 -12.29 -32.22
C ALA A 549 -54.73 -12.17 -33.57
N ALA A 550 -54.10 -11.60 -34.59
CA ALA A 550 -54.66 -11.53 -35.94
C ALA A 550 -54.82 -12.92 -36.58
N VAL A 551 -53.82 -13.79 -36.45
CA VAL A 551 -53.86 -15.16 -36.99
C VAL A 551 -54.92 -16.01 -36.28
N PHE A 552 -54.94 -15.99 -34.94
CA PHE A 552 -55.94 -16.73 -34.16
C PHE A 552 -57.35 -16.17 -34.36
N GLY A 553 -57.51 -14.85 -34.44
CA GLY A 553 -58.79 -14.20 -34.75
C GLY A 553 -59.32 -14.62 -36.13
N THR A 554 -58.45 -14.65 -37.15
CA THR A 554 -58.81 -15.07 -38.50
C THR A 554 -59.15 -16.57 -38.55
N GLY A 555 -58.37 -17.40 -37.86
CA GLY A 555 -58.63 -18.84 -37.72
C GLY A 555 -59.96 -19.12 -37.02
N ALA A 556 -60.25 -18.45 -35.90
CA ALA A 556 -61.49 -18.57 -35.17
C ALA A 556 -62.69 -18.09 -36.01
N PHE A 557 -62.55 -16.99 -36.75
CA PHE A 557 -63.58 -16.50 -37.67
C PHE A 557 -63.88 -17.52 -38.78
N LEU A 558 -62.85 -18.10 -39.40
CA LEU A 558 -63.03 -19.14 -40.42
C LEU A 558 -63.65 -20.41 -39.83
N CYS A 559 -63.26 -20.81 -38.62
CA CYS A 559 -63.81 -21.98 -37.93
C CYS A 559 -65.28 -21.77 -37.55
N MET A 560 -65.64 -20.58 -37.06
CA MET A 560 -67.03 -20.20 -36.79
C MET A 560 -67.87 -20.13 -38.07
N ARG A 561 -67.30 -19.66 -39.18
CA ARG A 561 -67.98 -19.65 -40.49
C ARG A 561 -68.21 -21.07 -41.01
N ARG A 562 -67.26 -21.99 -40.76
CA ARG A 562 -67.39 -23.42 -41.10
C ARG A 562 -68.44 -24.11 -40.24
N ARG A 563 -68.43 -23.87 -38.92
CA ARG A 563 -69.47 -24.38 -37.99
C ARG A 563 -70.86 -23.85 -38.30
N LYS A 564 -71.02 -22.59 -38.71
CA LYS A 564 -72.31 -22.05 -39.18
C LYS A 564 -72.79 -22.73 -40.47
N LYS A 565 -71.87 -23.18 -41.33
CA LYS A 565 -72.20 -23.94 -42.54
C LYS A 565 -72.65 -25.36 -42.19
N GLU A 566 -71.93 -26.03 -41.30
CA GLU A 566 -72.25 -27.38 -40.82
C GLU A 566 -73.53 -27.43 -39.96
N ALA A 567 -73.82 -26.39 -39.16
CA ALA A 567 -75.06 -26.27 -38.40
C ALA A 567 -76.29 -25.99 -39.28
N ARG A 568 -76.10 -25.50 -40.51
CA ARG A 568 -77.17 -25.35 -41.51
C ARG A 568 -77.49 -26.65 -42.24
N GLU A 569 -76.58 -27.63 -42.20
CA GLU A 569 -76.71 -28.93 -42.88
C GLU A 569 -77.18 -30.06 -41.94
N ARG A 570 -77.22 -29.85 -40.62
CA ARG A 570 -77.69 -30.83 -39.62
C ARG A 570 -78.98 -30.40 -38.89
N GLY A 571 -79.95 -29.89 -39.65
CA GLY A 571 -81.32 -29.73 -39.16
C GLY A 571 -82.18 -30.93 -39.54
N SER A 572 -82.14 -32.04 -38.78
CA SER A 572 -83.24 -33.01 -38.66
C SER A 572 -82.88 -34.13 -37.67
N SER A 573 -83.82 -34.46 -36.77
CA SER A 573 -83.79 -35.52 -35.73
C SER A 573 -82.92 -35.23 -34.50
N GLY A 574 -83.36 -35.22 -33.24
CA GLY A 574 -84.61 -35.66 -32.59
C GLY A 574 -84.24 -36.35 -31.25
N THR A 575 -84.69 -35.78 -30.10
CA THR A 575 -85.01 -36.42 -28.76
C THR A 575 -83.94 -37.29 -28.06
N THR A 576 -83.70 -37.35 -26.74
CA THR A 576 -84.47 -37.12 -25.49
C THR A 576 -83.54 -37.20 -24.25
N ASN A 577 -83.92 -36.49 -23.16
CA ASN A 577 -83.73 -36.70 -21.70
C ASN A 577 -82.62 -37.61 -21.11
N VAL A 578 -81.95 -37.18 -20.03
CA VAL A 578 -82.31 -37.40 -18.61
C VAL A 578 -81.31 -36.68 -17.67
N ASP A 579 -81.85 -36.20 -16.55
CA ASP A 579 -81.29 -35.51 -15.38
C ASP A 579 -80.00 -36.06 -14.74
N ALA A 580 -79.22 -35.17 -14.10
CA ALA A 580 -78.98 -35.22 -12.65
C ALA A 580 -78.20 -33.98 -12.13
N ARG A 581 -78.84 -33.34 -11.16
CA ARG A 581 -78.40 -32.27 -10.24
C ARG A 581 -77.43 -32.84 -9.20
N ILE A 582 -76.51 -32.03 -8.66
CA ILE A 582 -76.25 -31.89 -7.19
C ILE A 582 -75.30 -30.70 -6.96
N THR A 583 -75.71 -29.88 -5.99
CA THR A 583 -75.10 -28.68 -5.41
C THR A 583 -74.90 -28.91 -3.91
N GLY A 584 -73.92 -28.23 -3.28
CA GLY A 584 -73.76 -28.17 -1.81
C GLY A 584 -72.27 -28.23 -1.43
N VAL A 585 -71.55 -27.15 -1.09
CA VAL A 585 -71.60 -26.21 0.07
C VAL A 585 -70.95 -26.78 1.35
N GLN A 586 -70.26 -25.89 2.07
CA GLN A 586 -69.68 -25.92 3.44
C GLN A 586 -68.21 -26.34 3.60
N GLU A 587 -67.42 -25.85 4.56
CA GLU A 587 -67.39 -24.65 5.43
C GLU A 587 -66.12 -24.80 6.31
N GLU A 588 -65.50 -23.68 6.67
CA GLU A 588 -64.68 -23.35 7.86
C GLU A 588 -63.60 -24.27 8.51
N ALA A 589 -62.42 -23.62 8.65
CA ALA A 589 -61.64 -23.35 9.86
C ALA A 589 -60.94 -24.47 10.67
N LYS A 590 -59.59 -24.35 10.77
CA LYS A 590 -58.88 -24.40 12.06
C LYS A 590 -57.44 -23.84 11.99
N LYS A 591 -57.07 -23.28 13.14
CA LYS A 591 -55.92 -22.42 13.53
C LYS A 591 -54.51 -23.07 13.54
N PRO A 592 -53.44 -22.27 13.75
CA PRO A 592 -52.03 -22.63 13.60
C PRO A 592 -51.34 -23.02 14.93
N PRO A 593 -50.06 -23.45 14.86
CA PRO A 593 -48.99 -23.09 15.82
C PRO A 593 -47.78 -22.46 15.07
N SER A 594 -47.21 -21.32 15.46
CA SER A 594 -46.41 -20.95 16.64
C SER A 594 -45.00 -21.57 16.71
N GLU A 595 -44.02 -20.69 16.97
CA GLU A 595 -42.68 -20.94 17.56
C GLU A 595 -41.59 -21.57 16.66
N THR A 596 -40.28 -21.27 16.73
CA THR A 596 -39.42 -20.29 17.43
C THR A 596 -37.96 -20.50 16.93
N TRP A 597 -37.18 -19.42 16.85
CA TRP A 597 -35.73 -19.26 17.19
C TRP A 597 -34.63 -20.15 16.57
N GLY A 598 -33.53 -19.48 16.16
CA GLY A 598 -32.17 -20.01 16.38
C GLY A 598 -31.11 -19.71 15.31
N ASP A 599 -30.49 -18.52 15.36
CA ASP A 599 -29.03 -18.37 15.23
C ASP A 599 -28.35 -19.11 16.42
N PRO A 600 -27.05 -19.51 16.44
CA PRO A 600 -25.90 -18.75 15.91
C PRO A 600 -24.68 -19.55 15.38
N LEU A 601 -23.77 -18.86 14.66
CA LEU A 601 -22.34 -18.60 15.01
C LEU A 601 -21.61 -17.88 13.88
#